data_AF-A0A1H8EFL2-F1
#
_entry.id   AF-A0A1H8EFL2-F1
#
_cell.length_a   1.000
_cell.length_b   1.000
_cell.length_c   1.000
_cell.angle_alpha   90.00
_cell.angle_beta   90.00
_cell.angle_gamma   90.00
#
_symmetry.space_group_name_H-M   'P 1'
#
loop_
_entity.id
_entity.type
_entity.pdbx_description
1 polymer ?
#
loop_
_entity_poly.entity_id
_entity_poly.type
_entity_poly.pdbx_seq_one_letter_code
_entity_poly.pdbx_strand_id
1 'polypeptide(L)'
;MLKKVISLVLVFAMVFTFSVPASAAGFTGSRDTGTLIEMKDDSGGVVRVDYETKANGDQVFTQYLNNVMTDRNVIKAVTPDIVYKTVYNETASSSALNAPKAKETQLNIKDYISVQNNPSRAFSAYSGSTTLGTINYRTLVYEGTLRYGLRVSYTENTSGPTTYTIKSFAGKLVDLISIVVGAINLPKALTATFLKRLLVSAGITVAGGFLSNALSTTVACDKTTYNMKLVDTTYSGHTKTVYGYKYYVTDTDYYTGETYYEGYVPQDWGTQALGVWLHNEMFAYSTFDIVSWS
;
A
#
# COMPACT_ATOMS: atom_id res chain seq x y z
N MET A 1 -43.76 -14.51 -22.81
CA MET A 1 -43.35 -13.50 -21.80
C MET A 1 -41.91 -13.68 -21.31
N LEU A 2 -41.36 -14.91 -21.22
CA LEU A 2 -39.99 -15.17 -20.75
C LEU A 2 -38.87 -14.46 -21.54
N LYS A 3 -39.00 -14.31 -22.87
CA LYS A 3 -37.99 -13.65 -23.72
C LYS A 3 -37.87 -12.14 -23.50
N LYS A 4 -38.94 -11.47 -23.06
CA LYS A 4 -38.93 -10.02 -22.77
C LYS A 4 -38.29 -9.71 -21.41
N VAL A 5 -38.39 -10.64 -20.45
CA VAL A 5 -37.75 -10.53 -19.13
C VAL A 5 -36.23 -10.72 -19.23
N ILE A 6 -35.77 -11.68 -20.06
CA ILE A 6 -34.33 -11.91 -20.27
C ILE A 6 -33.64 -10.69 -20.89
N SER A 7 -34.30 -10.00 -21.84
CA SER A 7 -33.75 -8.78 -22.44
C SER A 7 -33.68 -7.62 -21.44
N LEU A 8 -34.63 -7.51 -20.50
CA LEU A 8 -34.64 -6.46 -19.48
C LEU A 8 -33.53 -6.67 -18.44
N VAL A 9 -33.29 -7.93 -18.06
CA VAL A 9 -32.20 -8.32 -17.14
C VAL A 9 -30.82 -8.10 -17.77
N LEU A 10 -30.68 -8.35 -19.08
CA LEU A 10 -29.40 -8.11 -19.78
C LEU A 10 -29.07 -6.61 -19.91
N VAL A 11 -30.07 -5.76 -20.13
CA VAL A 11 -29.88 -4.30 -20.16
C VAL A 11 -29.55 -3.75 -18.77
N PHE A 12 -30.20 -4.27 -17.71
CA PHE A 12 -29.84 -3.90 -16.34
C PHE A 12 -28.43 -4.37 -15.95
N ALA A 13 -28.00 -5.55 -16.39
CA ALA A 13 -26.64 -6.05 -16.15
C ALA A 13 -25.57 -5.21 -16.87
N MET A 14 -25.85 -4.69 -18.07
CA MET A 14 -24.92 -3.83 -18.82
C MET A 14 -24.81 -2.41 -18.26
N VAL A 15 -25.87 -1.88 -17.64
CA VAL A 15 -25.85 -0.54 -17.01
C VAL A 15 -25.01 -0.55 -15.72
N PHE A 16 -24.89 -1.68 -15.03
CA PHE A 16 -24.00 -1.82 -13.86
C PHE A 16 -22.52 -2.08 -14.20
N THR A 17 -22.18 -2.31 -15.48
CA THR A 17 -20.78 -2.56 -15.90
C THR A 17 -20.05 -1.34 -16.50
N PHE A 18 -20.68 -0.17 -16.60
CA PHE A 18 -20.08 1.01 -17.25
C PHE A 18 -19.95 2.28 -16.39
N SER A 19 -20.08 2.20 -15.08
CA SER A 19 -19.61 3.28 -14.19
C SER A 19 -18.20 3.01 -13.69
N VAL A 20 -17.23 2.95 -14.62
CA VAL A 20 -15.84 3.24 -14.25
C VAL A 20 -15.76 4.75 -14.08
N PRO A 21 -15.31 5.29 -12.93
CA PRO A 21 -15.00 6.71 -12.85
C PRO A 21 -13.98 7.05 -13.93
N ALA A 22 -14.38 7.85 -14.91
CA ALA A 22 -13.45 8.49 -15.83
C ALA A 22 -12.65 9.52 -15.02
N SER A 23 -11.50 9.10 -14.50
CA SER A 23 -10.50 10.02 -13.98
C SER A 23 -9.97 10.83 -15.16
N ALA A 24 -10.36 12.11 -15.25
CA ALA A 24 -9.73 13.05 -16.16
C ALA A 24 -8.24 13.16 -15.78
N ALA A 25 -7.37 12.61 -16.62
CA ALA A 25 -5.91 12.73 -16.48
C ALA A 25 -5.48 14.16 -16.83
N GLY A 26 -5.68 15.08 -15.89
CA GLY A 26 -4.90 16.31 -15.80
C GLY A 26 -3.56 15.95 -15.16
N PHE A 27 -2.50 15.84 -15.96
CA PHE A 27 -1.16 15.56 -15.47
C PHE A 27 -0.69 16.69 -14.54
N THR A 28 -0.85 16.46 -13.24
CA THR A 28 -0.24 17.22 -12.15
C THR A 28 0.22 16.18 -11.14
N GLY A 29 1.54 16.01 -11.03
CA GLY A 29 2.28 15.08 -10.16
C GLY A 29 1.46 14.02 -9.42
N SER A 30 1.61 12.74 -9.80
CA SER A 30 0.89 11.59 -9.27
C SER A 30 0.51 11.74 -7.79
N ARG A 31 -0.75 12.09 -7.53
CA ARG A 31 -1.37 12.06 -6.21
C ARG A 31 -2.02 10.70 -6.06
N ASP A 32 -1.45 9.83 -5.24
CA ASP A 32 -2.09 8.57 -4.90
C ASP A 32 -3.05 8.83 -3.73
N THR A 33 -4.35 8.80 -4.02
CA THR A 33 -5.43 9.05 -3.07
C THR A 33 -6.45 7.92 -3.08
N GLY A 34 -7.02 7.57 -1.93
CA GLY A 34 -8.08 6.56 -1.85
C GLY A 34 -8.56 6.33 -0.42
N THR A 35 -9.50 5.40 -0.26
CA THR A 35 -9.95 4.94 1.06
C THR A 35 -9.04 3.82 1.55
N LEU A 36 -8.45 4.01 2.73
CA LEU A 36 -7.57 3.01 3.35
C LEU A 36 -8.39 1.99 4.14
N ILE A 37 -9.23 2.45 5.05
CA ILE A 37 -10.08 1.61 5.90
C ILE A 37 -11.46 2.24 5.99
N GLU A 38 -12.47 1.39 5.85
CA GLU A 38 -13.85 1.71 6.19
C GLU A 38 -14.38 0.57 7.07
N MET A 39 -15.02 0.93 8.17
CA MET A 39 -15.59 -0.01 9.13
C MET A 39 -16.83 0.56 9.81
N LYS A 40 -17.74 -0.34 10.21
CA LYS A 40 -18.91 0.04 10.99
C LYS A 40 -18.49 0.36 12.41
N ASP A 41 -19.03 1.46 12.91
CA ASP A 41 -18.98 1.87 14.31
C ASP A 41 -19.95 1.01 15.13
N ASP A 42 -19.60 0.70 16.37
CA ASP A 42 -20.49 0.01 17.32
C ASP A 42 -21.83 0.74 17.52
N SER A 43 -21.82 2.05 17.31
CA SER A 43 -22.99 2.94 17.37
C SER A 43 -23.87 2.88 16.10
N GLY A 44 -23.51 2.06 15.11
CA GLY A 44 -24.19 1.94 13.81
C GLY A 44 -23.75 2.96 12.76
N GLY A 45 -22.82 3.86 13.09
CA GLY A 45 -22.18 4.78 12.17
C GLY A 45 -21.14 4.10 11.26
N VAL A 46 -20.54 4.87 10.35
CA VAL A 46 -19.43 4.43 9.50
C VAL A 46 -18.21 5.29 9.78
N VAL A 47 -17.11 4.65 10.15
CA VAL A 47 -15.80 5.30 10.27
C VAL A 47 -15.00 4.97 9.02
N ARG A 48 -14.57 6.02 8.30
CA ARG A 48 -13.74 5.92 7.10
C ARG A 48 -12.44 6.69 7.31
N VAL A 49 -11.33 6.10 6.91
CA VAL A 49 -10.03 6.78 6.85
C VAL A 49 -9.53 6.77 5.42
N ASP A 50 -9.40 7.95 4.85
CA ASP A 50 -8.85 8.17 3.52
C ASP A 50 -7.37 8.53 3.61
N TYR A 51 -6.62 8.19 2.55
CA TYR A 51 -5.20 8.51 2.41
C TYR A 51 -4.96 9.42 1.20
N GLU A 52 -3.90 10.22 1.28
CA GLU A 52 -3.33 10.98 0.17
C GLU A 52 -1.80 10.98 0.30
N THR A 53 -1.09 10.58 -0.76
CA THR A 53 0.35 10.86 -0.89
C THR A 53 0.52 12.05 -1.82
N LYS A 54 1.07 13.14 -1.28
CA LYS A 54 1.33 14.36 -2.04
C LYS A 54 2.60 14.20 -2.88
N ALA A 55 2.73 15.05 -3.90
CA ALA A 55 3.89 15.05 -4.79
C ALA A 55 5.23 15.31 -4.06
N ASN A 56 5.21 15.95 -2.89
CA ASN A 56 6.40 16.15 -2.04
C ASN A 56 6.72 14.95 -1.14
N GLY A 57 6.00 13.84 -1.28
CA GLY A 57 6.16 12.64 -0.46
C GLY A 57 5.41 12.67 0.88
N ASP A 58 4.75 13.78 1.23
CA ASP A 58 3.96 13.84 2.47
C ASP A 58 2.79 12.85 2.40
N GLN A 59 2.56 12.15 3.50
CA GLN A 59 1.43 11.25 3.66
C GLN A 59 0.36 11.93 4.52
N VAL A 60 -0.87 11.96 4.04
CA VAL A 60 -2.01 12.55 4.72
C VAL A 60 -3.05 11.46 4.96
N PHE A 61 -3.57 11.40 6.17
CA PHE A 61 -4.66 10.51 6.56
C PHE A 61 -5.81 11.35 7.10
N THR A 62 -7.02 11.12 6.62
CA THR A 62 -8.20 11.91 7.00
C THR A 62 -9.29 10.98 7.49
N GLN A 63 -9.77 11.19 8.71
CA GLN A 63 -10.86 10.44 9.30
C GLN A 63 -12.19 11.12 9.06
N TYR A 64 -13.18 10.32 8.69
CA TYR A 64 -14.57 10.68 8.57
C TYR A 64 -15.41 9.79 9.48
N LEU A 65 -16.31 10.39 10.23
CA LEU A 65 -17.39 9.71 10.95
C LEU A 65 -18.70 10.11 10.27
N ASN A 66 -19.42 9.13 9.70
CA ASN A 66 -20.67 9.38 8.95
C ASN A 66 -20.51 10.47 7.86
N ASN A 67 -19.40 10.41 7.10
CA ASN A 67 -18.99 11.39 6.09
C ASN A 67 -18.64 12.80 6.60
N VAL A 68 -18.59 13.02 7.92
CA VAL A 68 -18.11 14.27 8.52
C VAL A 68 -16.64 14.11 8.87
N MET A 69 -15.79 15.01 8.37
CA MET A 69 -14.36 14.99 8.68
C MET A 69 -14.12 15.36 10.14
N THR A 70 -13.50 14.45 10.91
CA THR A 70 -13.23 14.65 12.34
C THR A 70 -11.76 14.99 12.60
N ASP A 71 -10.84 14.38 11.85
CA ASP A 71 -9.40 14.49 12.09
C ASP A 71 -8.62 14.38 10.80
N ARG A 72 -7.46 15.05 10.78
CA ARG A 72 -6.49 14.95 9.70
C ARG A 72 -5.08 14.87 10.27
N ASN A 73 -4.38 13.80 9.90
CA ASN A 73 -3.01 13.54 10.27
C ASN A 73 -2.10 13.70 9.06
N VAL A 74 -0.92 14.29 9.26
CA VAL A 74 0.08 14.48 8.22
C VAL A 74 1.42 13.99 8.73
N ILE A 75 2.06 13.10 7.96
CA ILE A 75 3.45 12.70 8.13
C ILE A 75 4.23 13.40 7.02
N LYS A 76 5.14 14.29 7.41
CA LYS A 76 5.95 15.01 6.43
C LYS A 76 7.11 14.14 5.98
N ALA A 77 7.42 14.15 4.69
CA ALA A 77 8.55 13.39 4.15
C ALA A 77 9.90 13.76 4.81
N VAL A 78 10.04 15.04 5.20
CA VAL A 78 11.24 15.58 5.85
C VAL A 78 11.36 15.23 7.33
N THR A 79 10.25 14.90 7.99
CA THR A 79 10.20 14.56 9.43
C THR A 79 9.25 13.37 9.61
N PRO A 80 9.65 12.17 9.17
CA PRO A 80 8.76 11.01 9.14
C PRO A 80 8.41 10.47 10.54
N ASP A 81 9.20 10.83 11.57
CA ASP A 81 9.01 10.39 12.96
C ASP A 81 7.87 11.12 13.71
N ILE A 82 7.29 12.18 13.11
CA ILE A 82 6.28 13.05 13.75
C ILE A 82 4.99 13.03 12.93
N VAL A 83 3.89 12.73 13.60
CA VAL A 83 2.53 12.90 13.05
C VAL A 83 1.99 14.26 13.49
N TYR A 84 1.70 15.12 12.52
CA TYR A 84 1.00 16.39 12.75
C TYR A 84 -0.50 16.16 12.69
N LYS A 85 -1.18 16.28 13.83
CA LYS A 85 -2.61 16.03 14.00
C LYS A 85 -3.39 17.33 14.02
N THR A 86 -4.47 17.39 13.25
CA THR A 86 -5.49 18.44 13.29
C THR A 86 -6.84 17.81 13.62
N VAL A 87 -7.50 18.30 14.66
CA VAL A 87 -8.88 17.92 15.03
C VAL A 87 -9.82 19.02 14.55
N TYR A 88 -10.95 18.62 13.97
CA TYR A 88 -11.98 19.52 13.47
C TYR A 88 -13.22 19.50 14.36
N ASN A 89 -13.91 20.64 14.46
CA ASN A 89 -15.20 20.68 15.13
C ASN A 89 -16.26 19.98 14.28
N GLU A 90 -17.03 19.09 14.90
CA GLU A 90 -18.21 18.44 14.32
C GLU A 90 -19.35 19.46 14.17
N THR A 91 -19.24 20.37 13.20
CA THR A 91 -20.39 21.19 12.79
C THR A 91 -21.06 20.45 11.65
N ALA A 92 -22.36 20.14 11.81
CA ALA A 92 -23.14 19.15 11.05
C ALA A 92 -23.28 19.36 9.52
N SER A 93 -22.39 20.11 8.86
CA SER A 93 -22.55 20.45 7.43
C SER A 93 -21.26 20.59 6.62
N SER A 94 -20.06 20.36 7.18
CA SER A 94 -18.83 20.48 6.38
C SER A 94 -18.34 19.13 5.85
N SER A 95 -18.93 18.71 4.72
CA SER A 95 -18.43 17.64 3.85
C SER A 95 -17.08 17.98 3.17
N ALA A 96 -16.47 19.11 3.46
CA ALA A 96 -15.29 19.58 2.76
C ALA A 96 -14.42 20.45 3.68
N LEU A 97 -13.10 20.28 3.55
CA LEU A 97 -11.91 21.16 3.75
C LEU A 97 -11.96 22.47 4.57
N ASN A 98 -13.13 23.03 4.89
CA ASN A 98 -13.38 24.28 5.59
C ASN A 98 -13.99 24.09 6.99
N ALA A 99 -13.99 22.87 7.52
CA ALA A 99 -14.39 22.65 8.92
C ALA A 99 -13.48 23.49 9.84
N PRO A 100 -14.03 24.24 10.81
CA PRO A 100 -13.21 25.04 11.71
C PRO A 100 -12.28 24.13 12.52
N LYS A 101 -10.99 24.47 12.50
CA LYS A 101 -9.96 23.74 13.26
C LYS A 101 -10.26 23.92 14.75
N ALA A 102 -10.34 22.80 15.47
CA ALA A 102 -10.57 22.77 16.90
C ALA A 102 -9.24 22.75 17.68
N LYS A 103 -8.28 21.95 17.20
CA LYS A 103 -7.01 21.71 17.90
C LYS A 103 -5.94 21.20 16.94
N GLU A 104 -4.69 21.64 17.15
CA GLU A 104 -3.50 21.06 16.49
C GLU A 104 -2.58 20.46 17.55
N THR A 105 -2.00 19.31 17.27
CA THR A 105 -1.11 18.57 18.20
C THR A 105 -0.09 17.76 17.39
N GLN A 106 0.99 17.33 18.03
CA GLN A 106 2.00 16.46 17.42
C GLN A 106 2.08 15.15 18.21
N LEU A 107 2.27 14.04 17.50
CA LEU A 107 2.52 12.73 18.09
C LEU A 107 3.88 12.25 17.59
N ASN A 108 4.80 11.94 18.52
CA ASN A 108 6.05 11.27 18.14
C ASN A 108 5.81 9.78 18.04
N ILE A 109 6.13 9.19 16.90
CA ILE A 109 5.86 7.77 16.62
C ILE A 109 6.57 6.84 17.61
N LYS A 110 7.79 7.19 18.02
CA LYS A 110 8.64 6.42 18.96
C LYS A 110 8.04 6.26 20.36
N ASP A 111 7.11 7.15 20.73
CA ASP A 111 6.42 7.08 22.02
C ASP A 111 5.39 5.93 22.02
N TYR A 112 4.86 5.58 20.85
CA TYR A 112 3.76 4.61 20.69
C TYR A 112 4.19 3.29 20.06
N ILE A 113 5.23 3.29 19.21
CA ILE A 113 5.79 2.08 18.61
C ILE A 113 7.28 1.98 18.89
N SER A 114 7.74 0.81 19.32
CA SER A 114 9.15 0.43 19.27
C SER A 114 9.38 -0.63 18.21
N VAL A 115 10.37 -0.38 17.35
CA VAL A 115 10.86 -1.32 16.35
C VAL A 115 12.16 -1.91 16.86
N GLN A 116 12.22 -3.23 16.98
CA GLN A 116 13.44 -3.96 17.30
C GLN A 116 13.79 -4.86 16.12
N ASN A 117 14.92 -4.57 15.48
CA ASN A 117 15.54 -5.53 14.57
C ASN A 117 16.36 -6.49 15.42
N ASN A 118 16.11 -7.79 15.33
CA ASN A 118 16.94 -8.80 15.98
C ASN A 118 17.99 -9.34 14.98
N PRO A 119 19.20 -8.75 14.91
CA PRO A 119 20.25 -9.19 13.98
C PRO A 119 20.81 -10.58 14.34
N SER A 120 20.57 -11.07 15.56
CA SER A 120 21.02 -12.38 16.04
C SER A 120 20.33 -13.56 15.33
N ARG A 121 19.26 -13.32 14.58
CA ARG A 121 18.62 -14.26 13.63
C ARG A 121 18.65 -13.73 12.19
N ALA A 122 19.60 -12.85 11.85
CA ALA A 122 19.83 -12.50 10.45
C ALA A 122 20.21 -13.79 9.71
N PHE A 123 19.29 -14.30 8.92
CA PHE A 123 19.60 -15.33 7.94
C PHE A 123 20.69 -14.77 7.04
N SER A 124 21.68 -15.60 6.72
CA SER A 124 22.80 -15.24 5.86
C SER A 124 22.28 -14.50 4.63
N ALA A 125 22.79 -13.29 4.37
CA ALA A 125 22.51 -12.60 3.11
C ALA A 125 22.86 -13.57 1.98
N TYR A 126 21.89 -13.89 1.12
CA TYR A 126 22.16 -14.77 -0.01
C TYR A 126 22.94 -13.92 -1.02
N SER A 127 24.27 -14.01 -0.98
CA SER A 127 25.18 -13.23 -1.83
C SER A 127 25.16 -13.67 -3.30
N GLY A 128 24.42 -14.72 -3.65
CA GLY A 128 24.23 -15.17 -5.02
C GLY A 128 23.12 -14.37 -5.73
N SER A 129 23.40 -13.84 -6.91
CA SER A 129 22.34 -13.34 -7.79
C SER A 129 21.67 -14.51 -8.50
N THR A 130 20.35 -14.62 -8.34
CA THR A 130 19.52 -15.61 -9.05
C THR A 130 19.02 -14.97 -10.34
N THR A 131 19.25 -15.62 -11.48
CA THR A 131 18.72 -15.17 -12.77
C THR A 131 17.28 -15.68 -12.91
N LEU A 132 16.32 -14.77 -13.12
CA LEU A 132 14.93 -15.14 -13.42
C LEU A 132 14.75 -15.50 -14.89
N GLY A 133 15.42 -14.76 -15.77
CA GLY A 133 15.35 -14.98 -17.21
C GLY A 133 15.32 -13.69 -18.00
N THR A 134 14.81 -13.77 -19.22
CA THR A 134 14.62 -12.63 -20.13
C THR A 134 13.16 -12.49 -20.52
N ILE A 135 12.63 -11.27 -20.41
CA ILE A 135 11.33 -10.91 -20.98
C ILE A 135 11.58 -10.37 -22.38
N ASN A 136 10.96 -10.95 -23.40
CA ASN A 136 11.10 -10.50 -24.78
C ASN A 136 9.90 -9.65 -25.16
N TYR A 137 10.17 -8.42 -25.59
CA TYR A 137 9.16 -7.44 -25.99
C TYR A 137 9.20 -7.19 -27.48
N ARG A 138 8.09 -6.66 -27.98
CA ARG A 138 7.96 -6.16 -29.34
C ARG A 138 7.21 -4.84 -29.31
N THR A 139 7.69 -3.85 -30.06
CA THR A 139 6.99 -2.57 -30.26
C THR A 139 6.88 -2.25 -31.74
N LEU A 140 5.87 -1.47 -32.11
CA LEU A 140 5.68 -0.94 -33.45
C LEU A 140 6.24 0.49 -33.49
N VAL A 141 7.18 0.72 -34.39
CA VAL A 141 7.74 2.03 -34.70
C VAL A 141 7.43 2.37 -36.16
N TYR A 142 7.63 3.63 -36.54
CA TYR A 142 7.39 4.09 -37.92
C TYR A 142 8.13 3.24 -38.97
N GLU A 143 9.32 2.75 -38.64
CA GLU A 143 10.17 1.93 -39.51
C GLU A 143 9.85 0.42 -39.48
N GLY A 144 8.84 -0.01 -38.72
CA GLY A 144 8.40 -1.40 -38.63
C GLY A 144 8.37 -1.94 -37.22
N THR A 145 8.76 -3.21 -37.05
CA THR A 145 8.70 -3.91 -35.76
C THR A 145 10.07 -3.99 -35.11
N LEU A 146 10.20 -3.43 -33.91
CA LEU A 146 11.41 -3.55 -33.10
C LEU A 146 11.24 -4.67 -32.05
N ARG A 147 12.26 -5.52 -31.92
CA ARG A 147 12.35 -6.55 -30.88
C ARG A 147 13.48 -6.21 -29.92
N TYR A 148 13.18 -6.32 -28.63
CA TYR A 148 14.10 -6.02 -27.53
C TYR A 148 13.72 -6.89 -26.33
N GLY A 149 14.53 -6.87 -25.30
CA GLY A 149 14.31 -7.72 -24.15
C GLY A 149 14.93 -7.14 -22.89
N LEU A 150 14.52 -7.74 -21.77
CA LEU A 150 14.96 -7.34 -20.46
C LEU A 150 15.42 -8.57 -19.68
N ARG A 151 16.72 -8.65 -19.41
CA ARG A 151 17.29 -9.66 -18.51
C ARG A 151 17.03 -9.23 -17.09
N VAL A 152 16.47 -10.15 -16.31
CA VAL A 152 16.11 -9.92 -14.91
C VAL A 152 16.84 -10.91 -14.03
N SER A 153 17.56 -10.39 -13.06
CA SER A 153 18.13 -11.18 -11.97
C SER A 153 17.79 -10.51 -10.64
N TYR A 154 17.86 -11.24 -9.54
CA TYR A 154 17.63 -10.66 -8.22
C TYR A 154 18.61 -11.18 -7.18
N THR A 155 18.76 -10.45 -6.08
CA THR A 155 19.39 -10.91 -4.85
C THR A 155 18.38 -10.85 -3.70
N GLU A 156 18.47 -11.79 -2.76
CA GLU A 156 17.61 -11.84 -1.58
C GLU A 156 18.39 -11.43 -0.33
N ASN A 157 17.84 -10.48 0.42
CA ASN A 157 18.35 -10.11 1.73
C ASN A 157 17.25 -10.31 2.76
N THR A 158 17.33 -11.38 3.53
CA THR A 158 16.41 -11.62 4.63
C THR A 158 16.98 -11.00 5.90
N SER A 159 16.32 -9.94 6.36
CA SER A 159 16.56 -9.41 7.70
C SER A 159 15.85 -10.33 8.69
N GLY A 160 16.54 -10.68 9.77
CA GLY A 160 15.96 -11.45 10.88
C GLY A 160 14.71 -10.77 11.46
N PRO A 161 13.99 -11.43 12.38
CA PRO A 161 12.68 -11.00 12.82
C PRO A 161 12.74 -9.55 13.30
N THR A 162 11.99 -8.70 12.60
CA THR A 162 11.70 -7.36 13.08
C THR A 162 10.46 -7.46 13.93
N THR A 163 10.60 -7.03 15.18
CA THR A 163 9.55 -7.00 16.18
C THR A 163 9.02 -5.57 16.29
N TYR A 164 7.71 -5.42 16.13
CA TYR A 164 6.99 -4.15 16.26
C TYR A 164 6.11 -4.21 17.50
N THR A 165 6.42 -3.42 18.52
CA THR A 165 5.62 -3.35 19.75
C THR A 165 4.86 -2.03 19.79
N ILE A 166 3.53 -2.11 19.75
CA ILE A 166 2.61 -1.00 20.01
C ILE A 166 2.39 -0.92 21.52
N LYS A 167 2.71 0.23 22.11
CA LYS A 167 2.67 0.46 23.57
C LYS A 167 1.34 1.04 24.00
N SER A 168 0.40 0.18 24.40
CA SER A 168 -0.89 0.56 25.03
C SER A 168 -1.56 1.80 24.41
N PHE A 169 -1.67 1.81 23.09
CA PHE A 169 -2.21 2.94 22.34
C PHE A 169 -3.71 3.08 22.57
N ALA A 170 -4.14 4.22 23.14
CA ALA A 170 -5.54 4.59 23.27
C ALA A 170 -5.80 5.89 22.51
N GLY A 171 -6.66 5.85 21.50
CA GLY A 171 -6.92 7.01 20.65
C GLY A 171 -7.82 6.72 19.47
N LYS A 172 -7.79 7.61 18.47
CA LYS A 172 -8.58 7.47 17.25
C LYS A 172 -7.94 6.48 16.29
N LEU A 173 -8.75 5.87 15.44
CA LEU A 173 -8.30 4.93 14.41
C LEU A 173 -7.25 5.57 13.47
N VAL A 174 -7.46 6.82 13.05
CA VAL A 174 -6.51 7.54 12.17
C VAL A 174 -5.16 7.79 12.81
N ASP A 175 -5.11 7.96 14.14
CA ASP A 175 -3.86 8.15 14.87
C ASP A 175 -3.06 6.86 14.87
N LEU A 176 -3.71 5.72 15.18
CA LEU A 176 -3.09 4.40 15.09
C LEU A 176 -2.56 4.13 13.67
N ILE A 177 -3.37 4.38 12.64
CA ILE A 177 -2.97 4.23 11.23
C ILE A 177 -1.73 5.06 10.95
N SER A 178 -1.73 6.34 11.33
CA SER A 178 -0.62 7.25 11.04
C SER A 178 0.67 6.81 11.75
N ILE A 179 0.57 6.38 13.01
CA ILE A 179 1.70 5.87 13.78
C ILE A 179 2.25 4.59 13.14
N VAL A 180 1.38 3.65 12.75
CA VAL A 180 1.79 2.38 12.12
C VAL A 180 2.40 2.61 10.74
N VAL A 181 1.80 3.46 9.89
CA VAL A 181 2.38 3.75 8.58
C VAL A 181 3.75 4.41 8.71
N GLY A 182 3.88 5.43 9.57
CA GLY A 182 5.15 6.12 9.75
C GLY A 182 6.23 5.27 10.44
N ALA A 183 5.85 4.30 11.29
CA ALA A 183 6.81 3.38 11.92
C ALA A 183 7.25 2.24 10.99
N ILE A 184 6.34 1.70 10.18
CA ILE A 184 6.54 0.43 9.49
C ILE A 184 6.78 0.62 7.97
N ASN A 185 6.56 1.81 7.40
CA ASN A 185 6.75 2.08 5.96
C ASN A 185 6.13 0.98 5.06
N LEU A 186 4.97 0.45 5.46
CA LEU A 186 4.26 -0.57 4.68
C LEU A 186 3.48 0.07 3.53
N PRO A 187 3.25 -0.67 2.43
CA PRO A 187 2.24 -0.34 1.44
C PRO A 187 0.88 -0.17 2.06
N LYS A 188 0.14 0.77 1.50
CA LYS A 188 -1.22 1.10 1.92
C LYS A 188 -2.16 -0.11 1.93
N ALA A 189 -2.12 -0.95 0.88
CA ALA A 189 -2.95 -2.14 0.77
C ALA A 189 -2.65 -3.17 1.89
N LEU A 190 -1.37 -3.32 2.24
CA LEU A 190 -0.95 -4.18 3.34
C LEU A 190 -1.28 -3.54 4.70
N THR A 191 -1.10 -2.23 4.87
CA THR A 191 -1.46 -1.54 6.11
C THR A 191 -2.93 -1.67 6.45
N ALA A 192 -3.82 -1.49 5.46
CA ALA A 192 -5.26 -1.64 5.66
C ALA A 192 -5.63 -3.06 6.13
N THR A 193 -5.08 -4.08 5.47
CA THR A 193 -5.32 -5.48 5.78
C THR A 193 -4.76 -5.86 7.15
N PHE A 194 -3.51 -5.45 7.41
CA PHE A 194 -2.82 -5.68 8.67
C PHE A 194 -3.59 -5.07 9.85
N LEU A 195 -3.96 -3.79 9.76
CA LEU A 195 -4.66 -3.10 10.85
C LEU A 195 -6.05 -3.68 11.11
N LYS A 196 -6.81 -4.00 10.05
CA LYS A 196 -8.12 -4.65 10.23
C LYS A 196 -7.97 -5.99 10.96
N ARG A 197 -7.00 -6.82 10.55
CA ARG A 197 -6.73 -8.11 11.19
C ARG A 197 -6.27 -7.94 12.64
N LEU A 198 -5.37 -6.99 12.90
CA LEU A 198 -4.85 -6.68 14.23
C LEU A 198 -5.95 -6.25 15.20
N LEU A 199 -6.86 -5.38 14.76
CA LEU A 199 -7.99 -4.93 15.58
C LEU A 199 -8.94 -6.08 15.89
N VAL A 200 -9.25 -6.91 14.90
CA VAL A 200 -10.15 -8.07 15.07
C VAL A 200 -9.56 -9.10 16.04
N SER A 201 -8.29 -9.47 15.90
CA SER A 201 -7.65 -10.45 16.80
C SER A 201 -7.44 -9.90 18.21
N ALA A 202 -7.24 -8.59 18.35
CA ALA A 202 -7.19 -7.93 19.65
C ALA A 202 -8.59 -7.72 20.29
N GLY A 203 -9.68 -8.06 19.60
CA GLY A 203 -11.05 -7.83 20.07
C GLY A 203 -11.40 -6.34 20.19
N ILE A 204 -10.73 -5.48 19.43
CA ILE A 204 -10.92 -4.03 19.46
C ILE A 204 -11.90 -3.63 18.36
N THR A 205 -12.94 -2.94 18.78
CA THR A 205 -13.94 -2.31 17.92
C THR A 205 -13.71 -0.79 17.85
N VAL A 206 -14.47 -0.10 17.01
CA VAL A 206 -14.37 1.36 16.86
C VAL A 206 -15.70 2.01 17.25
N ALA A 207 -15.65 2.97 18.16
CA ALA A 207 -16.79 3.75 18.65
C ALA A 207 -16.52 5.25 18.52
N GLY A 208 -17.33 5.98 17.77
CA GLY A 208 -17.14 7.41 17.49
C GLY A 208 -15.80 7.73 16.82
N GLY A 209 -15.22 6.78 16.09
CA GLY A 209 -13.86 6.88 15.52
C GLY A 209 -12.72 6.62 16.50
N PHE A 210 -13.01 6.27 17.76
CA PHE A 210 -12.03 5.84 18.77
C PHE A 210 -11.97 4.33 18.87
N LEU A 211 -10.79 3.79 19.23
CA LEU A 211 -10.66 2.38 19.60
C LEU A 211 -11.41 2.12 20.91
N SER A 212 -12.14 1.00 21.01
CA SER A 212 -12.92 0.68 22.21
C SER A 212 -12.06 0.33 23.42
N ASN A 213 -10.80 -0.10 23.21
CA ASN A 213 -9.82 -0.38 24.25
C ASN A 213 -8.41 0.07 23.80
N ALA A 214 -7.51 0.23 24.77
CA ALA A 214 -6.11 0.48 24.49
C ALA A 214 -5.47 -0.75 23.80
N LEU A 215 -4.83 -0.53 22.65
CA LEU A 215 -4.12 -1.57 21.91
C LEU A 215 -2.68 -1.68 22.42
N SER A 216 -2.36 -2.78 23.09
CA SER A 216 -0.98 -3.15 23.42
C SER A 216 -0.68 -4.49 22.78
N THR A 217 0.23 -4.50 21.81
CA THR A 217 0.56 -5.73 21.09
C THR A 217 2.00 -5.71 20.61
N THR A 218 2.57 -6.89 20.46
CA THR A 218 3.84 -7.10 19.77
C THR A 218 3.56 -7.99 18.58
N VAL A 219 4.03 -7.59 17.40
CA VAL A 219 3.96 -8.40 16.18
C VAL A 219 5.36 -8.61 15.65
N ALA A 220 5.72 -9.86 15.38
CA ALA A 220 6.97 -10.23 14.74
C ALA A 220 6.77 -10.64 13.27
N CYS A 221 7.67 -10.19 12.39
CA CYS A 221 7.76 -10.69 11.03
C CYS A 221 9.21 -10.78 10.54
N ASP A 222 9.47 -11.75 9.66
CA ASP A 222 10.71 -11.81 8.88
C ASP A 222 10.52 -11.02 7.58
N LYS A 223 11.45 -10.10 7.28
CA LYS A 223 11.43 -9.30 6.06
C LYS A 223 12.51 -9.78 5.10
N THR A 224 12.11 -10.27 3.94
CA THR A 224 13.00 -10.50 2.80
C THR A 224 12.89 -9.35 1.80
N THR A 225 14.01 -8.75 1.45
CA THR A 225 14.11 -7.73 0.39
C THR A 225 14.67 -8.37 -0.87
N TYR A 226 13.97 -8.18 -1.98
CA TYR A 226 14.38 -8.57 -3.32
C TYR A 226 14.94 -7.35 -4.05
N ASN A 227 16.22 -7.37 -4.41
CA ASN A 227 16.81 -6.37 -5.28
C ASN A 227 16.84 -6.93 -6.70
N MET A 228 15.89 -6.53 -7.55
CA MET A 228 15.84 -6.97 -8.94
C MET A 228 16.68 -6.04 -9.83
N LYS A 229 17.68 -6.61 -10.47
CA LYS A 229 18.49 -5.94 -11.48
C LYS A 229 17.89 -6.21 -12.86
N LEU A 230 17.63 -5.13 -13.57
CA LEU A 230 17.09 -5.10 -14.93
C LEU A 230 18.22 -4.67 -15.88
N VAL A 231 18.43 -5.43 -16.96
CA VAL A 231 19.44 -5.15 -17.98
C VAL A 231 18.82 -5.27 -19.36
N ASP A 232 18.87 -4.20 -20.14
CA ASP A 232 18.42 -4.17 -21.52
C ASP A 232 19.28 -5.11 -22.39
N THR A 233 18.64 -5.96 -23.20
CA THR A 233 19.34 -6.91 -24.08
C THR A 233 19.96 -6.26 -25.31
N THR A 234 19.46 -5.09 -25.71
CA THR A 234 19.92 -4.35 -26.89
C THR A 234 21.02 -3.36 -26.54
N TYR A 235 21.03 -2.84 -25.31
CA TYR A 235 22.08 -1.96 -24.81
C TYR A 235 22.44 -2.28 -23.36
N SER A 236 23.55 -3.00 -23.15
CA SER A 236 23.96 -3.50 -21.83
C SER A 236 24.30 -2.40 -20.79
N GLY A 237 24.51 -1.15 -21.23
CA GLY A 237 24.70 -0.01 -20.34
C GLY A 237 23.40 0.52 -19.73
N HIS A 238 22.26 0.19 -20.33
CA HIS A 238 20.95 0.57 -19.82
C HIS A 238 20.47 -0.46 -18.80
N THR A 239 20.59 -0.06 -17.53
CA THR A 239 20.29 -0.91 -16.38
C THR A 239 19.55 -0.13 -15.30
N LYS A 240 18.73 -0.83 -14.51
CA LYS A 240 18.03 -0.27 -13.36
C LYS A 240 17.89 -1.33 -12.29
N THR A 241 17.86 -0.90 -11.03
CA THR A 241 17.50 -1.77 -9.91
C THR A 241 16.14 -1.35 -9.38
N VAL A 242 15.26 -2.32 -9.25
CA VAL A 242 13.93 -2.16 -8.65
C VAL A 242 13.79 -3.07 -7.44
N TYR A 243 12.84 -2.78 -6.57
CA TYR A 243 12.76 -3.38 -5.24
C TYR A 243 11.43 -4.09 -5.02
N GLY A 244 11.49 -5.24 -4.36
CA GLY A 244 10.32 -5.93 -3.83
C GLY A 244 10.58 -6.44 -2.43
N TYR A 245 9.52 -6.78 -1.72
CA TYR A 245 9.56 -7.20 -0.33
C TYR A 245 8.64 -8.39 -0.11
N LYS A 246 9.08 -9.30 0.75
CA LYS A 246 8.26 -10.36 1.34
C LYS A 246 8.28 -10.21 2.85
N TYR A 247 7.10 -10.23 3.45
CA TYR A 247 6.90 -10.17 4.88
C TYR A 247 6.25 -11.47 5.32
N TYR A 248 6.95 -12.25 6.14
CA TYR A 248 6.45 -13.50 6.72
C TYR A 248 6.12 -13.29 8.19
N VAL A 249 4.85 -13.47 8.57
CA VAL A 249 4.42 -13.24 9.96
C VAL A 249 4.86 -14.43 10.82
N THR A 250 5.71 -14.14 11.80
CA THR A 250 6.25 -15.14 12.73
C THR A 250 5.56 -15.10 14.10
N ASP A 251 4.65 -14.14 14.30
CA ASP A 251 3.93 -13.95 15.55
C ASP A 251 2.84 -15.03 15.78
N THR A 252 2.88 -15.70 16.93
CA THR A 252 1.95 -16.77 17.32
C THR A 252 0.54 -16.30 17.61
N ASP A 253 0.40 -15.06 18.08
CA ASP A 253 -0.87 -14.53 18.57
C ASP A 253 -1.66 -13.82 17.46
N TYR A 254 -1.01 -13.52 16.33
CA TYR A 254 -1.54 -12.70 15.23
C TYR A 254 -1.31 -13.33 13.84
N TYR A 255 -1.94 -14.48 13.58
CA TYR A 255 -1.95 -15.14 12.25
C TYR A 255 -0.56 -15.53 11.72
N THR A 256 0.18 -16.32 12.51
CA THR A 256 1.48 -16.92 12.13
C THR A 256 1.41 -17.69 10.82
N GLY A 257 2.46 -17.59 10.02
CA GLY A 257 2.60 -18.37 8.79
C GLY A 257 2.11 -17.66 7.53
N GLU A 258 1.40 -16.53 7.68
CA GLU A 258 0.96 -15.72 6.56
C GLU A 258 2.14 -14.99 5.90
N THR A 259 2.13 -14.93 4.57
CA THR A 259 3.15 -14.25 3.77
C THR A 259 2.53 -13.16 2.92
N TYR A 260 3.12 -11.96 2.95
CA TYR A 260 2.70 -10.82 2.15
C TYR A 260 3.83 -10.40 1.21
N TYR A 261 3.46 -10.02 -0.01
CA TYR A 261 4.39 -9.61 -1.05
C TYR A 261 4.09 -8.18 -1.49
N GLU A 262 5.14 -7.45 -1.84
CA GLU A 262 5.07 -6.06 -2.27
C GLU A 262 6.11 -5.79 -3.35
N GLY A 263 5.75 -4.94 -4.32
CA GLY A 263 6.67 -4.44 -5.33
C GLY A 263 7.06 -5.53 -6.32
N TYR A 264 8.31 -5.50 -6.77
CA TYR A 264 8.80 -6.44 -7.78
C TYR A 264 9.29 -7.73 -7.10
N VAL A 265 8.45 -8.77 -7.08
CA VAL A 265 8.76 -10.04 -6.41
C VAL A 265 8.98 -11.20 -7.40
N PRO A 266 9.95 -12.10 -7.16
CA PRO A 266 10.26 -13.21 -8.06
C PRO A 266 9.07 -14.15 -8.34
N GLN A 267 8.12 -14.23 -7.41
CA GLN A 267 6.94 -15.08 -7.53
C GLN A 267 5.98 -14.64 -8.66
N ASP A 268 6.02 -13.35 -9.05
CA ASP A 268 5.18 -12.82 -10.12
C ASP A 268 5.80 -13.03 -11.52
N TRP A 269 6.92 -13.75 -11.60
CA TRP A 269 7.58 -14.06 -12.88
C TRP A 269 6.64 -14.80 -13.83
N GLY A 270 6.61 -14.37 -15.10
CA GLY A 270 5.69 -14.90 -16.10
C GLY A 270 4.32 -14.21 -16.13
N THR A 271 3.97 -13.37 -15.16
CA THR A 271 2.70 -12.64 -15.17
C THR A 271 2.77 -11.43 -16.11
N GLN A 272 1.66 -11.15 -16.80
CA GLN A 272 1.58 -9.99 -17.70
C GLN A 272 1.75 -8.66 -16.95
N ALA A 273 1.23 -8.56 -15.72
CA ALA A 273 1.36 -7.38 -14.89
C ALA A 273 2.82 -7.04 -14.59
N LEU A 274 3.61 -8.02 -14.12
CA LEU A 274 5.04 -7.82 -13.84
C LEU A 274 5.80 -7.40 -15.10
N GLY A 275 5.54 -8.04 -16.25
CA GLY A 275 6.21 -7.68 -17.50
C GLY A 275 5.89 -6.26 -17.96
N VAL A 276 4.64 -5.81 -17.80
CA VAL A 276 4.26 -4.42 -18.11
C VAL A 276 4.92 -3.42 -17.15
N TRP A 277 4.95 -3.71 -15.85
CA TRP A 277 5.57 -2.82 -14.87
C TRP A 277 7.07 -2.68 -15.10
N LEU A 278 7.79 -3.81 -15.27
CA LEU A 278 9.23 -3.79 -15.54
C LEU A 278 9.58 -3.12 -16.87
N HIS A 279 8.71 -3.25 -17.87
CA HIS A 279 8.85 -2.50 -19.11
C HIS A 279 8.79 -1.00 -18.85
N ASN A 280 7.75 -0.51 -18.17
CA ASN A 280 7.56 0.91 -17.89
C ASN A 280 8.68 1.51 -17.01
N GLU A 281 9.37 0.70 -16.22
CA GLU A 281 10.52 1.14 -15.43
C GLU A 281 11.77 1.40 -16.28
N MET A 282 11.89 0.75 -17.44
CA MET A 282 13.08 0.74 -18.28
C MET A 282 12.88 1.47 -19.60
N PHE A 283 11.77 1.25 -20.29
CA PHE A 283 11.56 1.67 -21.66
C PHE A 283 10.47 2.74 -21.78
N ALA A 284 10.65 3.66 -22.72
CA ALA A 284 9.71 4.76 -22.98
C ALA A 284 8.65 4.43 -24.05
N TYR A 285 8.56 3.18 -24.51
CA TYR A 285 7.62 2.79 -25.56
C TYR A 285 6.19 2.74 -25.02
N SER A 286 5.31 3.57 -25.56
CA SER A 286 3.90 3.62 -25.13
C SER A 286 3.03 2.48 -25.67
N THR A 287 3.51 1.77 -26.69
CA THR A 287 2.82 0.61 -27.28
C THR A 287 3.79 -0.56 -27.40
N PHE A 288 3.47 -1.69 -26.77
CA PHE A 288 4.32 -2.88 -26.82
C PHE A 288 3.52 -4.13 -26.49
N ASP A 289 4.04 -5.28 -26.92
CA ASP A 289 3.58 -6.61 -26.55
C ASP A 289 4.69 -7.35 -25.81
N ILE A 290 4.31 -8.17 -24.84
CA ILE A 290 5.17 -9.23 -24.30
C ILE A 290 5.06 -10.44 -25.23
N VAL A 291 6.16 -10.81 -25.87
CA VAL A 291 6.20 -11.90 -26.86
C VAL A 291 6.47 -13.25 -26.20
N SER A 292 7.41 -13.30 -25.26
CA SER A 292 7.78 -14.53 -24.57
C SER A 292 8.62 -14.26 -23.32
N TRP A 293 8.73 -15.29 -22.49
CA TRP A 293 9.62 -15.36 -21.34
C TRP A 293 10.61 -16.50 -21.59
N SER A 294 11.87 -16.33 -21.21
CA SER A 294 12.92 -17.36 -21.34
C SER A 294 13.71 -17.51 -20.07
#